data_AF-A0A4Q9QS55-F1
#
_entry.id   AF-A0A4Q9QS55-F1
#
_cell.length_a   1.000
_cell.length_b   1.000
_cell.length_c   1.000
_cell.angle_alpha   90.00
_cell.angle_beta   90.00
_cell.angle_gamma   90.00
#
_symmetry.space_group_name_H-M   'P 1'
#
loop_
_entity.id
_entity.type
_entity.pdbx_description
1 polymer ?
#
loop_
_entity_poly.entity_id
_entity_poly.type
_entity_poly.pdbx_seq_one_letter_code
_entity_poly.pdbx_strand_id
1 'polypeptide(L)'
;MSEQPSLSQGGMSPDGKVNPLGTLEPKLDPQDKNVLCSAICYCSTTPNVSQNGKSLKQACVAQRLGELDEILQRRSPYKPEVSYDMTKHPPQPILDSQTGNNPHGWIPGWISKYWDEDPEHPPFKPGRGMIRRPDVVIVKDPNLPPTQDNIKQVVEMKFPPDPSNQNQVDAYAAIAGDEWKVVEMKPTDCDCSQTNQGSKVPIEELGWAAAIASGVMYILTRGRSPRPMIPAY
;
A
#
# COMPACT_ATOMS: atom_id res chain seq x y z
N MET A 1 -71.72 34.09 5.48
CA MET A 1 -71.09 32.78 5.19
C MET A 1 -69.69 33.08 4.71
N SER A 2 -68.69 32.88 5.59
CA SER A 2 -67.27 33.05 5.27
C SER A 2 -66.55 31.89 5.95
N GLU A 3 -66.01 31.00 5.13
CA GLU A 3 -65.19 29.86 5.54
C GLU A 3 -63.77 30.36 5.84
N GLN A 4 -63.23 29.99 7.00
CA GLN A 4 -61.79 30.01 7.26
C GLN A 4 -61.32 28.57 7.52
N PRO A 5 -60.24 28.11 6.87
CA PRO A 5 -59.73 26.76 7.05
C PRO A 5 -58.90 26.62 8.34
N SER A 6 -59.10 25.50 9.02
CA SER A 6 -58.37 25.07 10.22
C SER A 6 -56.92 24.69 9.90
N LEU A 7 -55.98 25.32 10.60
CA LEU A 7 -54.55 24.96 10.64
C LEU A 7 -54.38 23.60 11.33
N SER A 8 -53.90 22.60 10.59
CA SER A 8 -53.47 21.31 11.16
C SER A 8 -52.03 21.43 11.66
N GLN A 9 -51.84 21.45 12.98
CA GLN A 9 -50.54 21.26 13.61
C GLN A 9 -50.10 19.81 13.45
N GLY A 10 -49.11 19.57 12.58
CA GLY A 10 -48.36 18.31 12.53
C GLY A 10 -47.34 18.26 13.65
N GLY A 11 -47.55 17.39 14.65
CA GLY A 11 -46.57 17.12 15.69
C GLY A 11 -45.39 16.31 15.14
N MET A 12 -44.17 16.77 15.37
CA MET A 12 -42.96 15.98 15.18
C MET A 12 -42.68 15.18 16.47
N SER A 13 -42.59 13.86 16.33
CA SER A 13 -42.13 12.95 17.38
C SER A 13 -40.59 13.10 17.54
N PRO A 14 -40.04 13.17 18.77
CA PRO A 14 -38.64 13.56 19.00
C PRO A 14 -37.62 12.42 18.86
N ASP A 15 -38.02 11.18 18.58
CA ASP A 15 -37.11 10.03 18.60
C ASP A 15 -36.52 9.68 17.23
N GLY A 16 -35.79 10.63 16.66
CA GLY A 16 -34.84 10.36 15.58
C GLY A 16 -33.53 9.84 16.17
N LYS A 17 -33.38 8.53 16.36
CA LYS A 17 -32.04 7.92 16.49
C LYS A 17 -31.30 8.16 15.18
N VAL A 18 -30.49 9.22 15.14
CA VAL A 18 -29.46 9.40 14.13
C VAL A 18 -28.45 8.29 14.34
N ASN A 19 -28.46 7.28 13.47
CA ASN A 19 -27.32 6.38 13.36
C ASN A 19 -26.13 7.28 12.97
N PRO A 20 -25.05 7.36 13.76
CA PRO A 20 -23.85 8.00 13.26
C PRO A 20 -23.45 7.17 12.04
N LEU A 21 -23.51 7.79 10.87
CA LEU A 21 -22.84 7.31 9.67
C LEU A 21 -21.35 7.31 10.03
N GLY A 22 -20.89 6.24 10.68
CA GLY A 22 -19.49 5.96 10.81
C GLY A 22 -18.97 5.82 9.40
N THR A 23 -18.20 6.80 8.94
CA THR A 23 -17.37 6.70 7.76
C THR A 23 -16.58 5.39 7.90
N LEU A 24 -16.97 4.38 7.12
CA LEU A 24 -16.36 3.06 7.13
C LEU A 24 -14.99 3.18 6.47
N GLU A 25 -14.03 3.84 7.10
CA GLU A 25 -12.69 4.02 6.53
C GLU A 25 -12.14 2.67 6.02
N PRO A 26 -11.49 2.65 4.84
CA PRO A 26 -10.86 1.45 4.31
C PRO A 26 -9.93 0.81 5.35
N LYS A 27 -10.10 -0.49 5.61
CA LYS A 27 -9.29 -1.23 6.58
C LYS A 27 -8.62 -2.40 5.92
N LEU A 28 -7.36 -2.63 6.31
CA LEU A 28 -6.66 -3.88 6.03
C LEU A 28 -7.36 -5.03 6.76
N ASP A 29 -7.40 -6.21 6.15
CA ASP A 29 -7.73 -7.40 6.91
C ASP A 29 -6.64 -7.70 7.96
N PRO A 30 -6.96 -8.49 8.99
CA PRO A 30 -6.03 -8.73 10.10
C PRO A 30 -4.68 -9.35 9.69
N GLN A 31 -4.65 -10.19 8.65
CA GLN A 31 -3.41 -10.85 8.21
C GLN A 31 -2.50 -9.85 7.50
N ASP A 32 -3.04 -9.12 6.54
CA ASP A 32 -2.30 -8.07 5.82
C ASP A 32 -1.79 -7.02 6.80
N LYS A 33 -2.66 -6.61 7.76
CA LYS A 33 -2.29 -5.67 8.81
C LYS A 33 -1.12 -6.18 9.64
N ASN A 34 -1.10 -7.46 10.05
CA ASN A 34 -0.01 -8.01 10.87
C ASN A 34 1.34 -7.98 10.12
N VAL A 35 1.34 -8.39 8.84
CA VAL A 35 2.58 -8.38 8.03
C VAL A 35 3.10 -6.95 7.84
N LEU A 36 2.23 -6.01 7.49
CA LEU A 36 2.64 -4.62 7.30
C LEU A 36 3.03 -3.95 8.63
N CYS A 37 2.37 -4.30 9.74
CA CYS A 37 2.75 -3.84 11.07
C CYS A 37 4.15 -4.32 11.46
N SER A 38 4.51 -5.58 11.17
CA SER A 38 5.86 -6.08 11.39
C SER A 38 6.92 -5.23 10.68
N ALA A 39 6.67 -4.87 9.42
CA ALA A 39 7.60 -4.07 8.63
C ALA A 39 7.67 -2.62 9.13
N ILE A 40 6.51 -1.95 9.30
CA ILE A 40 6.45 -0.53 9.67
C ILE A 40 7.02 -0.28 11.08
N CYS A 41 6.78 -1.19 12.04
CA CYS A 41 7.30 -1.07 13.39
C CYS A 41 8.82 -1.24 13.42
N TYR A 42 9.35 -2.25 12.72
CA TYR A 42 10.79 -2.43 12.59
C TYR A 42 11.44 -1.18 11.96
N CYS A 43 10.90 -0.72 10.82
CA CYS A 43 11.50 0.39 10.08
C CYS A 43 11.31 1.76 10.75
N SER A 44 10.31 1.90 11.62
CA SER A 44 10.15 3.11 12.43
C SER A 44 11.32 3.31 13.41
N THR A 45 11.86 2.22 13.94
CA THR A 45 12.95 2.21 14.95
C THR A 45 14.33 1.94 14.36
N THR A 46 14.39 1.14 13.29
CA THR A 46 15.62 0.70 12.61
C THR A 46 15.54 1.04 11.12
N PRO A 47 15.45 2.33 10.75
CA PRO A 47 15.37 2.73 9.35
C PRO A 47 16.67 2.49 8.60
N ASN A 48 16.57 2.38 7.28
CA ASN A 48 17.73 2.58 6.42
C ASN A 48 18.24 4.02 6.56
N VAL A 49 19.53 4.24 6.38
CA VAL A 49 20.15 5.56 6.51
C VAL A 49 20.84 5.91 5.20
N SER A 50 20.51 7.08 4.64
CA SER A 50 21.18 7.57 3.43
C SER A 50 22.62 7.98 3.71
N GLN A 51 23.41 8.20 2.67
CA GLN A 51 24.78 8.73 2.80
C GLN A 51 24.84 10.05 3.57
N ASN A 52 23.76 10.85 3.51
CA ASN A 52 23.64 12.14 4.20
C ASN A 52 22.99 12.01 5.59
N GLY A 53 22.86 10.80 6.15
CA GLY A 53 22.29 10.56 7.47
C GLY A 53 20.76 10.63 7.53
N LYS A 54 20.06 10.78 6.40
CA LYS A 54 18.58 10.84 6.39
C LYS A 54 17.99 9.45 6.64
N SER A 55 16.98 9.39 7.50
CA SER A 55 16.18 8.19 7.71
C SER A 55 15.32 7.86 6.48
N LEU A 56 15.45 6.63 5.97
CA LEU A 56 14.75 6.10 4.80
C LEU A 56 13.80 4.98 5.23
N LYS A 57 12.72 5.35 5.94
CA LYS A 57 11.77 4.40 6.53
C LYS A 57 10.99 3.61 5.48
N GLN A 58 10.45 4.27 4.45
CA GLN A 58 9.75 3.60 3.34
C GLN A 58 10.67 2.64 2.60
N ALA A 59 11.91 3.04 2.30
CA ALA A 59 12.90 2.15 1.68
C ALA A 59 13.22 0.92 2.54
N CYS A 60 13.26 1.07 3.87
CA CYS A 60 13.40 -0.06 4.78
C CYS A 60 12.20 -1.02 4.67
N VAL A 61 10.97 -0.49 4.59
CA VAL A 61 9.78 -1.35 4.43
C VAL A 61 9.81 -2.09 3.09
N ALA A 62 10.09 -1.37 2.00
CA ALA A 62 10.23 -1.95 0.67
C ALA A 62 11.27 -3.07 0.66
N GLN A 63 12.43 -2.85 1.29
CA GLN A 63 13.46 -3.87 1.43
C GLN A 63 12.94 -5.10 2.18
N ARG A 64 12.29 -4.95 3.34
CA ARG A 64 11.80 -6.09 4.13
C ARG A 64 10.75 -6.90 3.38
N LEU A 65 9.82 -6.23 2.69
CA LEU A 65 8.82 -6.92 1.87
C LEU A 65 9.44 -7.55 0.62
N GLY A 66 10.50 -6.95 0.06
CA GLY A 66 11.30 -7.56 -1.00
C GLY A 66 12.01 -8.83 -0.53
N GLU A 67 12.61 -8.83 0.66
CA GLU A 67 13.20 -10.03 1.28
C GLU A 67 12.14 -11.12 1.52
N LEU A 68 10.91 -10.73 1.93
CA LEU A 68 9.77 -11.67 2.02
C LEU A 68 9.50 -12.33 0.67
N ASP A 69 9.39 -11.50 -0.37
CA ASP A 69 9.08 -11.95 -1.72
C ASP A 69 10.17 -12.89 -2.26
N GLU A 70 11.45 -12.61 -1.99
CA GLU A 70 12.56 -13.50 -2.34
C GLU A 70 12.44 -14.88 -1.65
N ILE A 71 12.16 -14.90 -0.35
CA ILE A 71 11.98 -16.15 0.42
C ILE A 71 10.79 -16.95 -0.12
N LEU A 72 9.72 -16.24 -0.51
CA LEU A 72 8.52 -16.82 -1.10
C LEU A 72 8.66 -17.09 -2.60
N GLN A 73 9.88 -17.05 -3.16
CA GLN A 73 10.16 -17.33 -4.57
C GLN A 73 9.31 -16.45 -5.51
N ARG A 74 9.25 -15.15 -5.21
CA ARG A 74 8.47 -14.12 -5.93
C ARG A 74 6.95 -14.23 -5.80
N ARG A 75 6.47 -15.02 -4.83
CA ARG A 75 5.03 -15.26 -4.61
C ARG A 75 4.46 -14.52 -3.39
N SER A 76 5.12 -13.46 -2.91
CA SER A 76 4.51 -12.59 -1.90
C SER A 76 3.35 -11.82 -2.52
N PRO A 77 2.17 -11.74 -1.88
CA PRO A 77 1.10 -10.85 -2.34
C PRO A 77 1.41 -9.37 -2.06
N TYR A 78 2.38 -9.07 -1.20
CA TYR A 78 2.80 -7.73 -0.85
C TYR A 78 3.90 -7.28 -1.82
N LYS A 79 3.53 -6.47 -2.82
CA LYS A 79 4.44 -5.97 -3.86
C LYS A 79 4.88 -4.55 -3.49
N PRO A 80 6.11 -4.35 -2.96
CA PRO A 80 6.58 -3.02 -2.60
C PRO A 80 6.93 -2.19 -3.84
N GLU A 81 6.68 -0.89 -3.77
CA GLU A 81 7.14 0.11 -4.75
C GLU A 81 6.83 -0.21 -6.23
N VAL A 82 5.65 -0.79 -6.51
CA VAL A 82 5.18 -0.98 -7.89
C VAL A 82 4.91 0.39 -8.51
N SER A 83 5.55 0.70 -9.63
CA SER A 83 5.28 1.94 -10.37
C SER A 83 4.18 1.73 -11.38
N TYR A 84 3.33 2.73 -11.58
CA TYR A 84 2.23 2.72 -12.53
C TYR A 84 2.35 3.89 -13.49
N ASP A 85 2.10 3.60 -14.76
CA ASP A 85 1.81 4.60 -15.77
C ASP A 85 0.36 5.07 -15.63
N MET A 86 0.21 6.32 -15.23
CA MET A 86 -1.06 6.98 -14.99
C MET A 86 -1.69 7.56 -16.26
N THR A 87 -1.00 7.49 -17.40
CA THR A 87 -1.54 7.97 -18.69
C THR A 87 -2.45 6.95 -19.35
N LYS A 88 -2.43 5.69 -18.87
CA LYS A 88 -3.30 4.61 -19.32
C LYS A 88 -4.59 4.54 -18.51
N HIS A 89 -5.63 3.99 -19.13
CA HIS A 89 -6.93 3.76 -18.53
C HIS A 89 -7.38 2.30 -18.73
N PRO A 90 -7.29 1.43 -17.70
CA PRO A 90 -6.83 1.72 -16.34
C PRO A 90 -5.31 1.95 -16.24
N PRO A 91 -4.79 2.60 -15.18
CA PRO A 91 -3.35 2.76 -14.95
C PRO A 91 -2.62 1.42 -15.01
N GLN A 92 -1.49 1.37 -15.72
CA GLN A 92 -0.79 0.11 -16.01
C GLN A 92 0.46 -0.04 -15.13
N PRO A 93 0.68 -1.21 -14.50
CA PRO A 93 1.90 -1.45 -13.75
C PRO A 93 3.12 -1.54 -14.68
N ILE A 94 4.23 -0.96 -14.24
CA ILE A 94 5.53 -1.01 -14.92
C ILE A 94 6.33 -2.16 -14.33
N LEU A 95 6.45 -3.23 -15.10
CA LEU A 95 6.99 -4.52 -14.65
C LEU A 95 8.30 -4.85 -15.34
N ASP A 96 9.06 -5.79 -14.76
CA ASP A 96 10.25 -6.33 -15.40
C ASP A 96 9.90 -7.14 -16.66
N SER A 97 10.84 -7.21 -17.60
CA SER A 97 10.66 -7.96 -18.85
C SER A 97 10.87 -9.46 -18.69
N GLN A 98 11.40 -9.93 -17.55
CA GLN A 98 11.78 -11.34 -17.36
C GLN A 98 10.59 -12.20 -16.95
N THR A 99 9.77 -11.65 -16.06
CA THR A 99 8.64 -12.34 -15.43
C THR A 99 7.31 -11.70 -15.82
N GLY A 100 7.31 -10.40 -16.18
CA GLY A 100 6.09 -9.66 -16.46
C GLY A 100 5.17 -9.53 -15.24
N ASN A 101 5.64 -9.88 -14.04
CA ASN A 101 4.84 -9.93 -12.81
C ASN A 101 5.47 -9.14 -11.65
N ASN A 102 6.79 -8.88 -11.70
CA ASN A 102 7.47 -8.14 -10.64
C ASN A 102 7.72 -6.68 -11.05
N PRO A 103 7.79 -5.74 -10.07
CA PRO A 103 8.07 -4.33 -10.33
C PRO A 103 9.38 -4.11 -11.09
N HIS A 104 9.39 -3.16 -12.02
CA HIS A 104 10.63 -2.74 -12.67
C HIS A 104 11.50 -1.92 -11.70
N GLY A 105 12.72 -2.39 -11.43
CA GLY A 105 13.60 -1.79 -10.41
C GLY A 105 14.16 -0.40 -10.73
N TRP A 106 14.25 0.00 -12.01
CA TRP A 106 14.81 1.29 -12.42
C TRP A 106 13.92 2.06 -13.40
N ILE A 107 13.05 2.90 -12.86
CA ILE A 107 12.05 3.67 -13.64
C ILE A 107 12.66 4.72 -14.58
N PRO A 108 13.71 5.50 -14.20
CA PRO A 108 14.33 6.44 -15.13
C PRO A 108 14.83 5.75 -16.42
N GLY A 109 15.45 4.57 -16.30
CA GLY A 109 15.87 3.79 -17.46
C GLY A 109 14.70 3.25 -18.27
N TRP A 110 13.62 2.81 -17.60
CA TRP A 110 12.39 2.38 -18.27
C TRP A 110 11.79 3.52 -19.10
N ILE A 111 11.64 4.72 -18.52
CA ILE A 111 11.11 5.90 -19.22
C ILE A 111 11.98 6.23 -20.43
N SER A 112 13.30 6.33 -20.24
CA SER A 112 14.23 6.68 -21.31
C SER A 112 14.20 5.69 -22.48
N LYS A 113 13.81 4.44 -22.23
CA LYS A 113 13.81 3.39 -23.24
C LYS A 113 12.43 3.23 -23.90
N TYR A 114 11.36 3.21 -23.11
CA TYR A 114 10.06 2.74 -23.57
C TYR A 114 8.98 3.84 -23.61
N TRP A 115 9.18 5.01 -23.00
CA TRP A 115 8.12 6.02 -22.91
C TRP A 115 7.69 6.50 -24.30
N ASP A 116 8.64 6.85 -25.16
CA ASP A 116 8.35 7.39 -26.49
C ASP A 116 8.10 6.29 -27.54
N GLU A 117 8.18 5.00 -27.17
CA GLU A 117 7.83 3.87 -28.05
C GLU A 117 6.30 3.71 -28.19
N ASP A 118 5.53 4.20 -27.21
CA ASP A 118 4.08 4.17 -27.23
C ASP A 118 3.52 5.47 -27.83
N PRO A 119 2.86 5.42 -29.00
CA PRO A 119 2.35 6.62 -29.67
C PRO A 119 1.19 7.30 -28.93
N GLU A 120 0.58 6.64 -27.95
CA GLU A 120 -0.47 7.22 -27.11
C GLU A 120 0.10 8.04 -25.95
N HIS A 121 1.39 7.89 -25.62
CA HIS A 121 1.98 8.67 -24.55
C HIS A 121 2.14 10.15 -24.92
N PRO A 122 1.76 11.07 -24.02
CA PRO A 122 2.20 12.44 -24.13
C PRO A 122 3.72 12.52 -23.84
N PRO A 123 4.42 13.58 -24.28
CA PRO A 123 5.81 13.80 -23.89
C PRO A 123 5.99 13.73 -22.37
N PHE A 124 6.98 12.95 -21.91
CA PHE A 124 7.20 12.74 -20.49
C PHE A 124 7.53 14.07 -19.79
N LYS A 125 6.85 14.34 -18.67
CA LYS A 125 7.09 15.52 -17.83
C LYS A 125 7.30 15.09 -16.37
N PRO A 126 8.55 15.15 -15.87
CA PRO A 126 8.85 14.84 -14.47
C PRO A 126 7.97 15.64 -13.51
N GLY A 127 7.56 15.01 -12.40
CA GLY A 127 6.77 15.68 -11.35
C GLY A 127 5.31 15.99 -11.72
N ARG A 128 4.84 15.63 -12.92
CA ARG A 128 3.44 15.82 -13.34
C ARG A 128 2.49 14.69 -12.92
N GLY A 129 2.99 13.70 -12.18
CA GLY A 129 2.20 12.56 -11.73
C GLY A 129 1.89 11.54 -12.83
N MET A 130 2.61 11.59 -13.96
CA MET A 130 2.51 10.62 -15.05
C MET A 130 2.93 9.21 -14.62
N ILE A 131 3.88 9.13 -13.67
CA ILE A 131 4.21 7.91 -12.95
C ILE A 131 3.85 8.09 -11.48
N ARG A 132 3.24 7.07 -10.88
CA ARG A 132 2.94 7.00 -9.44
C ARG A 132 3.42 5.68 -8.88
N ARG A 133 3.88 5.70 -7.62
CA ARG A 133 4.48 4.54 -6.97
C ARG A 133 4.00 4.46 -5.51
N PRO A 134 2.92 3.72 -5.23
CA PRO A 134 2.53 3.42 -3.85
C PRO A 134 3.61 2.64 -3.10
N ASP A 135 3.60 2.75 -1.77
CA ASP A 135 4.53 2.02 -0.92
C ASP A 135 4.33 0.51 -1.03
N VAL A 136 3.08 0.03 -0.99
CA VAL A 136 2.74 -1.39 -1.15
C VAL A 136 1.47 -1.56 -1.97
N VAL A 137 1.50 -2.49 -2.91
CA VAL A 137 0.31 -3.02 -3.56
C VAL A 137 0.09 -4.44 -3.07
N ILE A 138 -1.11 -4.72 -2.56
CA ILE A 138 -1.52 -6.06 -2.17
C ILE A 138 -2.34 -6.66 -3.31
N VAL A 139 -1.91 -7.81 -3.83
CA VAL A 139 -2.61 -8.53 -4.90
C VAL A 139 -3.42 -9.71 -4.38
N LYS A 140 -4.46 -10.09 -5.11
CA LYS A 140 -5.31 -11.26 -4.81
C LYS A 140 -4.59 -12.55 -5.16
N ASP A 141 -3.99 -12.63 -6.35
CA ASP A 141 -3.15 -13.73 -6.81
C ASP A 141 -1.71 -13.22 -7.02
N PRO A 142 -0.72 -13.74 -6.26
CA PRO A 142 0.67 -13.32 -6.38
C PRO A 142 1.35 -13.77 -7.68
N ASN A 143 0.72 -14.64 -8.48
CA ASN A 143 1.24 -15.10 -9.77
C ASN A 143 0.73 -14.27 -10.95
N LEU A 144 -0.14 -13.30 -10.69
CA LEU A 144 -0.67 -12.40 -11.71
C LEU A 144 -0.08 -10.98 -11.52
N PRO A 145 0.03 -10.19 -12.59
CA PRO A 145 0.42 -8.79 -12.51
C PRO A 145 -0.47 -7.99 -11.54
N PRO A 146 0.03 -6.92 -10.92
CA PRO A 146 -0.75 -6.03 -10.08
C PRO A 146 -1.61 -5.07 -10.93
N THR A 147 -2.45 -5.62 -11.82
CA THR A 147 -3.45 -4.86 -12.57
C THR A 147 -4.69 -4.62 -11.72
N GLN A 148 -5.50 -3.61 -12.08
CA GLN A 148 -6.65 -3.15 -11.29
C GLN A 148 -7.62 -4.28 -10.85
N ASP A 149 -7.80 -5.30 -11.67
CA ASP A 149 -8.63 -6.48 -11.41
C ASP A 149 -8.01 -7.43 -10.37
N ASN A 150 -6.68 -7.53 -10.33
CA ASN A 150 -5.93 -8.34 -9.36
C ASN A 150 -5.54 -7.57 -8.09
N ILE A 151 -5.64 -6.24 -8.08
CA ILE A 151 -5.38 -5.44 -6.87
C ILE A 151 -6.47 -5.72 -5.82
N LYS A 152 -6.02 -6.17 -4.65
CA LYS A 152 -6.80 -6.26 -3.42
C LYS A 152 -6.88 -4.88 -2.76
N GLN A 153 -5.73 -4.30 -2.42
CA GLN A 153 -5.61 -2.99 -1.77
C GLN A 153 -4.29 -2.29 -2.17
N VAL A 154 -4.29 -0.96 -2.12
CA VAL A 154 -3.10 -0.12 -2.25
C VAL A 154 -2.85 0.55 -0.90
N VAL A 155 -1.64 0.42 -0.38
CA VAL A 155 -1.27 0.93 0.95
C VAL A 155 -0.20 2.00 0.80
N GLU A 156 -0.47 3.15 1.38
CA GLU A 156 0.49 4.23 1.56
C GLU A 156 0.92 4.29 3.03
N MET A 157 2.21 4.17 3.29
CA MET A 157 2.75 4.24 4.64
C MET A 157 3.16 5.67 4.97
N LYS A 158 2.63 6.19 6.08
CA LYS A 158 2.95 7.52 6.58
C LYS A 158 3.78 7.42 7.84
N PHE A 159 5.00 7.94 7.78
CA PHE A 159 5.85 8.07 8.97
C PHE A 159 5.81 9.53 9.44
N PRO A 160 5.32 9.82 10.66
CA PRO A 160 5.29 11.20 11.16
C PRO A 160 6.66 11.89 11.04
N PRO A 161 6.71 13.16 10.61
CA PRO A 161 5.58 14.09 10.44
C PRO A 161 4.90 14.08 9.06
N ASP A 162 5.10 13.07 8.22
CA ASP A 162 4.59 13.05 6.84
C ASP A 162 3.04 13.16 6.79
N PRO A 163 2.48 14.21 6.17
CA PRO A 163 1.03 14.41 6.10
C PRO A 163 0.39 13.53 5.01
N SER A 164 -0.92 13.35 5.13
CA SER A 164 -1.74 12.82 4.02
C SER A 164 -1.73 13.80 2.84
N ASN A 165 -1.84 13.27 1.62
CA ASN A 165 -1.86 14.03 0.39
C ASN A 165 -3.01 13.56 -0.49
N GLN A 166 -4.07 14.37 -0.62
CA GLN A 166 -5.26 13.99 -1.39
C GLN A 166 -4.93 13.61 -2.84
N ASN A 167 -4.03 14.34 -3.50
CA ASN A 167 -3.64 14.03 -4.88
C ASN A 167 -2.98 12.64 -5.01
N GLN A 168 -2.37 12.16 -3.93
CA GLN A 168 -1.78 10.83 -3.87
C GLN A 168 -2.88 9.77 -3.65
N VAL A 169 -3.81 10.03 -2.73
CA VAL A 169 -4.98 9.17 -2.48
C VAL A 169 -5.79 8.99 -3.76
N ASP A 170 -6.11 10.07 -4.47
CA ASP A 170 -6.89 10.03 -5.71
C ASP A 170 -6.16 9.24 -6.81
N ALA A 171 -4.84 9.42 -6.92
CA ALA A 171 -4.03 8.67 -7.87
C ALA A 171 -4.01 7.18 -7.54
N TYR A 172 -3.94 6.81 -6.26
CA TYR A 172 -3.95 5.42 -5.84
C TYR A 172 -5.34 4.79 -5.92
N ALA A 173 -6.40 5.57 -5.75
CA ALA A 173 -7.76 5.13 -6.01
C ALA A 173 -7.94 4.81 -7.50
N ALA A 174 -7.38 5.64 -8.40
CA ALA A 174 -7.37 5.36 -9.83
C ALA A 174 -6.59 4.08 -10.18
N ILE A 175 -5.45 3.81 -9.51
CA ILE A 175 -4.69 2.56 -9.65
C ILE A 175 -5.51 1.36 -9.16
N ALA A 176 -6.10 1.47 -7.96
CA ALA A 176 -6.85 0.38 -7.34
C ALA A 176 -8.22 0.12 -7.98
N GLY A 177 -8.72 1.11 -8.72
CA GLY A 177 -10.04 1.13 -9.33
C GLY A 177 -11.18 1.51 -8.40
N ASP A 178 -10.87 1.82 -7.14
CA ASP A 178 -11.82 2.09 -6.08
C ASP A 178 -11.11 2.80 -4.92
N GLU A 179 -11.68 3.88 -4.41
CA GLU A 179 -11.17 4.59 -3.22
C GLU A 179 -11.22 3.71 -1.97
N TRP A 180 -12.16 2.77 -1.89
CA TRP A 180 -12.30 1.85 -0.74
C TRP A 180 -11.17 0.81 -0.64
N LYS A 181 -10.31 0.75 -1.65
CA LYS A 181 -9.12 -0.10 -1.67
C LYS A 181 -7.84 0.64 -1.26
N VAL A 182 -7.89 1.95 -1.00
CA VAL A 182 -6.72 2.73 -0.61
C VAL A 182 -6.68 2.85 0.91
N VAL A 183 -5.57 2.44 1.53
CA VAL A 183 -5.36 2.55 2.97
C VAL A 183 -4.11 3.36 3.26
N GLU A 184 -4.24 4.40 4.08
CA GLU A 184 -3.08 5.01 4.73
C GLU A 184 -2.77 4.28 6.04
N MET A 185 -1.50 3.96 6.28
CA MET A 185 -1.06 3.23 7.46
C MET A 185 0.10 3.94 8.16
N LYS A 186 -0.01 4.09 9.48
CA LYS A 186 0.97 4.74 10.36
C LYS A 186 1.51 3.75 11.40
N PRO A 187 2.71 3.98 11.96
CA PRO A 187 3.21 3.16 13.06
C PRO A 187 2.27 3.10 14.28
N THR A 188 1.48 4.16 14.52
CA THR A 188 0.49 4.21 15.61
C THR A 188 -0.67 3.24 15.42
N ASP A 189 -0.89 2.73 14.22
CA ASP A 189 -1.98 1.79 13.93
C ASP A 189 -1.64 0.34 14.33
N CYS A 190 -0.39 0.11 14.78
CA CYS A 190 0.25 -1.19 15.01
C CYS A 190 0.76 -1.42 16.43
N ASP A 191 0.53 -0.51 17.36
CA ASP A 191 1.03 -0.59 18.74
C ASP A 191 2.56 -0.87 18.82
N CYS A 192 3.35 -0.25 17.94
CA CYS A 192 4.80 -0.50 17.80
C CYS A 192 5.63 -0.23 19.08
N SER A 193 5.06 0.38 20.11
CA SER A 193 5.71 0.65 21.39
C SER A 193 5.80 -0.57 22.31
N GLN A 194 5.10 -1.67 22.02
CA GLN A 194 5.25 -2.91 22.79
C GLN A 194 6.43 -3.73 22.25
N THR A 195 7.56 -3.65 22.95
CA THR A 195 8.88 -4.26 22.64
C THR A 195 8.93 -5.79 22.61
N ASN A 196 7.79 -6.50 22.54
CA ASN A 196 7.74 -7.96 22.43
C ASN A 196 6.78 -8.39 21.32
N GLN A 197 7.14 -8.12 20.06
CA GLN A 197 6.50 -8.79 18.93
C GLN A 197 7.47 -9.78 18.29
N GLY A 198 7.80 -10.82 19.05
CA GLY A 198 7.99 -12.12 18.42
C GLY A 198 6.61 -12.58 17.98
N SER A 199 6.12 -12.13 16.82
CA SER A 199 4.75 -12.41 16.39
C SER A 199 4.60 -13.91 16.18
N LYS A 200 3.99 -14.59 17.13
CA LYS A 200 3.51 -15.95 16.94
C LYS A 200 2.27 -15.86 16.06
N VAL A 201 2.46 -15.98 14.75
CA VAL A 201 1.34 -16.19 13.83
C VAL A 201 0.72 -17.56 14.18
N PRO A 202 -0.59 -17.64 14.49
CA PRO A 202 -1.24 -18.92 14.77
C PRO A 202 -1.17 -19.82 13.54
N ILE A 203 -0.71 -21.07 13.72
CA ILE A 203 -0.35 -22.01 12.63
C ILE A 203 -1.61 -22.76 12.10
N GLU A 204 -2.81 -22.49 12.60
CA GLU A 204 -3.95 -23.41 12.45
C GLU A 204 -4.95 -23.12 11.32
N GLU A 205 -4.64 -22.27 10.33
CA GLU A 205 -5.37 -22.27 9.05
C GLU A 205 -4.46 -22.78 7.91
N LEU A 206 -4.56 -24.08 7.66
CA LEU A 206 -3.74 -24.85 6.73
C LEU A 206 -4.23 -24.68 5.27
N GLY A 207 -3.53 -23.80 4.55
CA GLY A 207 -3.55 -23.68 3.08
C GLY A 207 -2.83 -22.41 2.65
N TRP A 208 -1.74 -22.52 1.86
CA TRP A 208 -0.83 -21.42 1.45
C TRP A 208 -0.17 -20.59 2.57
N ALA A 209 -0.76 -20.53 3.76
CA ALA A 209 -0.29 -19.84 4.95
C ALA A 209 1.01 -20.42 5.53
N ALA A 210 1.38 -21.68 5.27
CA ALA A 210 2.62 -22.25 5.80
C ALA A 210 3.90 -21.64 5.18
N ALA A 211 3.87 -21.31 3.89
CA ALA A 211 4.99 -20.64 3.22
C ALA A 211 5.11 -19.19 3.73
N ILE A 212 3.97 -18.48 3.81
CA ILE A 212 3.90 -17.13 4.35
C ILE A 212 4.32 -17.13 5.83
N ALA A 213 3.85 -18.05 6.66
CA ALA A 213 4.22 -18.15 8.07
C ALA A 213 5.72 -18.38 8.26
N SER A 214 6.36 -19.18 7.41
CA SER A 214 7.81 -19.42 7.46
C SER A 214 8.61 -18.17 7.06
N GLY A 215 8.22 -17.47 5.98
CA GLY A 215 8.86 -16.23 5.54
C GLY A 215 8.58 -15.02 6.45
N VAL A 216 7.36 -14.92 6.96
CA VAL A 216 6.96 -13.94 7.97
C VAL A 216 7.71 -14.20 9.27
N MET A 217 7.84 -15.46 9.72
CA MET A 217 8.64 -15.78 10.90
C MET A 217 10.13 -15.48 10.67
N TYR A 218 10.66 -15.66 9.46
CA TYR A 218 12.02 -15.23 9.12
C TYR A 218 12.20 -13.71 9.25
N ILE A 219 11.25 -12.92 8.74
CA ILE A 219 11.27 -11.45 8.90
C ILE A 219 11.14 -11.05 10.38
N LEU A 220 10.26 -11.71 11.12
CA LEU A 220 10.03 -11.43 12.54
C LEU A 220 11.22 -11.82 13.43
N THR A 221 12.01 -12.83 13.04
CA THR A 221 13.13 -13.34 13.85
C THR A 221 14.48 -12.72 13.51
N ARG A 222 14.66 -12.14 12.31
CA ARG A 222 15.88 -11.41 11.96
C ARG A 222 15.87 -9.98 12.51
N GLY A 223 16.38 -9.84 13.72
CA GLY A 223 17.13 -8.64 14.10
C GLY A 223 18.48 -8.62 13.37
N ARG A 224 18.82 -7.50 12.72
CA ARG A 224 20.13 -7.20 12.09
C ARG A 224 20.68 -8.30 11.17
N SER A 225 20.39 -8.20 9.89
CA SER A 225 21.35 -8.63 8.87
C SER A 225 22.10 -7.40 8.36
N PRO A 226 23.35 -7.14 8.77
CA PRO A 226 24.14 -6.09 8.15
C PRO A 226 24.49 -6.54 6.73
N ARG A 227 24.11 -5.77 5.72
CA ARG A 227 24.51 -5.97 4.33
C ARG A 227 24.76 -4.62 3.63
N PRO A 228 25.60 -4.64 2.58
CA PRO A 228 26.57 -3.58 2.29
C PRO A 228 25.91 -2.31 1.76
N MET A 229 26.59 -1.18 1.93
CA MET A 229 26.20 0.11 1.33
C MET A 229 25.98 -0.07 -0.18
N ILE A 230 24.72 0.05 -0.61
CA ILE A 230 24.39 0.20 -2.02
C ILE A 230 24.82 1.63 -2.41
N PRO A 231 25.68 1.82 -3.43
CA PRO A 231 26.01 3.15 -3.92
C PRO A 231 24.74 3.79 -4.45
N ALA A 232 24.44 5.00 -3.97
CA ALA A 232 23.48 5.86 -4.63
C ALA A 232 24.07 6.26 -6.00
N TYR A 233 23.36 5.91 -7.07
CA TYR A 233 23.50 6.56 -8.37
C TYR A 233 22.32 7.50 -8.56
#